data_AF-A0A821KJH0-F1
#
_entry.id   AF-A0A821KJH0-F1
#
_cell.length_a   1.000
_cell.length_b   1.000
_cell.length_c   1.000
_cell.angle_alpha   90.00
_cell.angle_beta   90.00
_cell.angle_gamma   90.00
#
_symmetry.space_group_name_H-M   'P 1'
#
loop_
_entity.id
_entity.type
_entity.pdbx_description
1 polymer ?
#
loop_
_entity_poly.entity_id
_entity_poly.type
_entity_poly.pdbx_seq_one_letter_code
_entity_poly.pdbx_strand_id
1 'polypeptide(L)'
;FSWSDIKSVAAHDKKVILNMSGEKSAAFAFYAAKSSVSKEILDLATGNHELYMKRRREQTIEIQQMRYFEEQQQKKQTRLEIRLRKAQYTFDVTVTK
;
A
#
# COMPACT_ATOMS: atom_id res chain seq x y z
N PHE A 1 2.88 15.01 4.13
CA PHE A 1 1.49 14.88 3.64
C PHE A 1 1.33 13.51 3.01
N SER A 2 0.23 12.79 3.26
CA SER A 2 -0.07 11.52 2.57
C SER A 2 -0.56 11.80 1.15
N TRP A 3 -0.29 10.92 0.19
CA TRP A 3 -0.83 11.05 -1.18
C TRP A 3 -2.37 11.01 -1.22
N SER A 4 -3.02 10.39 -0.24
CA SER A 4 -4.50 10.44 -0.11
C SER A 4 -5.04 11.80 0.32
N ASP A 5 -4.22 12.61 1.01
CA ASP A 5 -4.66 13.89 1.57
C ASP A 5 -4.36 15.06 0.63
N ILE A 6 -3.61 14.82 -0.45
CA ILE A 6 -3.22 15.84 -1.43
C ILE A 6 -4.21 15.78 -2.60
N LYS A 7 -4.96 16.86 -2.82
CA LYS A 7 -5.87 17.03 -3.94
C LYS A 7 -5.14 17.37 -5.24
N SER A 8 -4.18 18.31 -5.17
CA SER A 8 -3.36 18.67 -6.32
C SER A 8 -2.04 19.31 -5.90
N VAL A 9 -1.07 19.23 -6.80
CA VAL A 9 0.23 19.90 -6.68
C VAL A 9 0.35 20.88 -7.85
N ALA A 10 0.85 22.07 -7.58
CA ALA A 10 1.13 23.09 -8.58
C ALA A 10 2.50 23.72 -8.33
N ALA A 11 3.18 24.13 -9.40
CA ALA A 11 4.42 24.89 -9.32
C ALA A 11 4.34 26.12 -10.22
N HIS A 12 4.82 27.26 -9.71
CA HIS A 12 4.94 28.51 -10.47
C HIS A 12 6.21 29.25 -10.06
N ASP A 13 7.09 29.51 -11.03
CA ASP A 13 8.44 30.00 -10.79
C ASP A 13 9.14 29.18 -9.68
N LYS A 14 9.51 29.78 -8.54
CA LYS A 14 10.11 29.06 -7.41
C LYS A 14 9.10 28.49 -6.43
N LYS A 15 7.81 28.82 -6.55
CA LYS A 15 6.78 28.45 -5.59
C LYS A 15 6.18 27.10 -5.92
N VAL A 16 6.04 26.24 -4.93
CA VAL A 16 5.29 24.98 -4.99
C VAL A 16 4.09 25.08 -4.04
N ILE A 17 2.93 24.60 -4.48
CA ILE A 17 1.67 24.63 -3.75
C ILE A 17 1.09 23.22 -3.70
N LEU A 18 0.82 22.72 -2.49
CA LEU A 18 0.09 21.50 -2.21
C LEU A 18 -1.31 21.87 -1.75
N ASN A 19 -2.32 21.59 -2.57
CA ASN A 19 -3.71 21.74 -2.18
C ASN A 19 -4.16 20.45 -1.50
N MET A 20 -4.63 20.54 -0.25
CA MET A 20 -5.12 19.38 0.49
C MET A 20 -6.58 19.04 0.11
N SER A 21 -6.97 17.79 0.33
CA SER A 21 -8.34 17.31 0.19
C SER A 21 -9.08 17.33 1.53
N GLY A 22 -10.34 17.78 1.55
CA GLY A 22 -11.16 17.88 2.76
C GLY A 22 -11.85 19.25 2.94
N GLU A 23 -12.83 19.33 3.83
CA GLU A 23 -13.75 20.46 3.98
C GLU A 23 -13.11 21.73 4.57
N LYS A 24 -11.98 21.60 5.30
CA LYS A 24 -11.20 22.72 5.87
C LYS A 24 -9.77 22.77 5.31
N SER A 25 -9.58 22.34 4.07
CA SER A 25 -8.25 22.14 3.50
C SER A 25 -7.50 23.46 3.27
N ALA A 26 -6.48 23.70 4.08
CA ALA A 26 -5.52 24.76 3.83
C ALA A 26 -4.53 24.34 2.74
N ALA A 27 -4.21 25.25 1.81
CA ALA A 27 -3.11 25.06 0.88
C ALA A 27 -1.78 25.23 1.63
N PHE A 28 -0.86 24.29 1.45
CA PHE A 28 0.51 24.42 1.94
C PHE A 28 1.41 24.89 0.78
N ALA A 29 2.17 25.96 0.99
CA ALA A 29 3.06 26.48 -0.04
C ALA A 29 4.48 26.68 0.49
N PHE A 30 5.46 26.41 -0.36
CA PHE A 30 6.88 26.62 -0.06
C PHE A 30 7.63 27.10 -1.31
N TYR A 31 8.85 27.59 -1.12
CA TYR A 31 9.70 28.09 -2.20
C TYR A 31 10.95 27.21 -2.35
N ALA A 32 11.22 26.79 -3.57
CA ALA A 32 12.45 26.14 -3.96
C ALA A 32 13.55 27.17 -4.28
N ALA A 33 14.82 26.74 -4.26
CA ALA A 33 15.94 27.63 -4.57
C ALA A 33 15.92 28.11 -6.04
N LYS A 34 15.45 27.27 -6.96
CA LYS A 34 15.40 27.50 -8.42
C LYS A 34 14.07 27.04 -8.99
N SER A 35 13.64 27.65 -10.09
CA SER A 35 12.41 27.29 -10.80
C SER A 35 12.51 25.96 -11.57
N SER A 36 13.71 25.47 -11.84
CA SER A 36 13.91 24.10 -12.33
C SER A 36 13.53 23.05 -11.28
N VAL A 37 13.86 23.31 -10.02
CA VAL A 37 13.61 22.40 -8.90
C VAL A 37 12.11 22.34 -8.58
N SER A 38 11.39 23.46 -8.63
CA SER A 38 9.94 23.45 -8.42
C SER A 38 9.20 22.65 -9.51
N LYS A 39 9.66 22.72 -10.77
CA LYS A 39 9.14 21.90 -11.88
C LYS A 39 9.45 20.42 -11.67
N GLU A 40 10.68 20.08 -11.30
CA GLU A 40 11.07 18.70 -11.00
C GLU A 40 10.24 18.09 -9.85
N ILE A 41 10.01 18.86 -8.78
CA ILE A 41 9.14 18.46 -7.68
C ILE A 41 7.71 18.20 -8.17
N LEU A 42 7.17 19.06 -9.04
CA LEU A 42 5.83 18.87 -9.61
C LEU A 42 5.73 17.60 -10.45
N ASP A 43 6.71 17.33 -11.31
CA ASP A 43 6.72 16.15 -12.19
C ASP A 43 6.80 14.86 -11.37
N LEU A 44 7.72 14.80 -10.40
CA LEU A 44 7.84 13.67 -9.47
C LEU A 44 6.57 13.47 -8.64
N ALA A 45 5.98 14.56 -8.13
CA ALA A 45 4.76 14.48 -7.34
C ALA A 45 3.57 13.99 -8.16
N THR A 46 3.47 14.43 -9.43
CA THR A 46 2.42 14.00 -10.35
C THR A 46 2.54 12.51 -10.66
N GLY A 47 3.72 12.05 -11.08
CA GLY A 47 3.95 10.63 -11.36
C GLY A 47 3.75 9.74 -10.13
N ASN A 48 4.23 10.17 -8.96
CA ASN A 48 4.03 9.44 -7.72
C ASN A 48 2.55 9.37 -7.30
N HIS A 49 1.81 10.47 -7.42
CA HIS A 49 0.39 10.49 -7.11
C HIS A 49 -0.41 9.60 -8.06
N GLU A 50 -0.10 9.60 -9.36
CA GLU A 50 -0.73 8.69 -10.33
C GLU A 50 -0.47 7.22 -9.99
N LEU A 51 0.78 6.84 -9.71
CA LEU A 51 1.14 5.49 -9.32
C LEU A 51 0.51 5.07 -8.00
N TYR A 52 0.36 6.00 -7.05
CA TYR A 52 -0.36 5.77 -5.80
C TYR A 52 -1.84 5.49 -6.07
N MET A 53 -2.47 6.32 -6.91
CA MET A 53 -3.89 6.17 -7.25
C MET A 53 -4.17 4.89 -8.05
N LYS A 54 -3.29 4.48 -8.97
CA LYS A 54 -3.40 3.19 -9.68
C LYS A 54 -3.35 2.01 -8.70
N ARG A 55 -2.32 1.95 -7.86
CA ARG A 55 -2.15 0.89 -6.84
C ARG A 55 -3.33 0.78 -5.87
N ARG A 56 -4.03 1.89 -5.58
CA ARG A 56 -5.20 1.88 -4.69
C ARG A 56 -6.53 1.67 -5.42
N ARG A 57 -6.66 2.09 -6.68
CA ARG A 57 -7.78 1.67 -7.54
C ARG A 57 -7.74 0.17 -7.82
N GLU A 58 -6.55 -0.42 -7.87
CA GLU A 58 -6.30 -1.85 -8.08
C GLU A 58 -6.58 -2.74 -6.86
N GLN A 59 -7.10 -2.22 -5.74
CA GLN A 59 -7.76 -3.10 -4.77
C GLN A 59 -9.18 -3.44 -5.24
N THR A 60 -9.27 -4.20 -6.33
CA THR A 60 -10.54 -4.71 -6.85
C THR A 60 -11.12 -5.75 -5.88
N ILE A 61 -12.44 -5.91 -5.89
CA ILE A 61 -13.13 -6.98 -5.13
C ILE A 61 -12.50 -8.34 -5.46
N GLU A 62 -12.07 -8.54 -6.71
CA GLU A 62 -11.39 -9.74 -7.18
C GLU A 62 -10.05 -9.98 -6.47
N ILE A 63 -9.19 -8.96 -6.32
CA ILE A 63 -7.93 -9.09 -5.58
C ILE A 63 -8.17 -9.31 -4.08
N GLN A 64 -9.22 -8.72 -3.51
CA GLN A 64 -9.63 -9.00 -2.13
C GLN A 64 -10.10 -10.45 -1.97
N GLN A 65 -10.89 -10.95 -2.91
CA GLN A 65 -11.35 -12.34 -2.93
C GLN A 65 -10.18 -13.31 -3.12
N MET A 66 -9.25 -13.04 -4.04
CA MET A 66 -8.05 -13.85 -4.22
C MET A 66 -7.22 -13.94 -2.94
N ARG A 67 -6.94 -12.80 -2.28
CA ARG A 67 -6.22 -12.78 -0.99
C ARG A 67 -6.97 -13.55 0.09
N TYR A 68 -8.31 -13.43 0.14
CA TYR A 68 -9.13 -14.21 1.04
C TYR A 68 -8.98 -15.72 0.77
N PHE A 69 -9.09 -16.15 -0.49
CA PHE A 69 -8.93 -17.55 -0.86
C PHE A 69 -7.52 -18.09 -0.56
N GLU A 70 -6.47 -17.33 -0.86
CA GLU A 70 -5.09 -17.68 -0.51
C GLU A 70 -4.92 -17.88 0.99
N GLU A 71 -5.44 -16.97 1.81
CA GLU A 71 -5.38 -17.08 3.27
C GLU A 71 -6.13 -18.31 3.79
N GLN A 72 -7.31 -18.62 3.22
CA GLN A 72 -8.05 -19.83 3.57
C GLN A 72 -7.30 -21.11 3.20
N GLN A 73 -6.64 -21.14 2.03
CA GLN A 73 -5.84 -22.29 1.61
C GLN A 73 -4.63 -22.49 2.51
N GLN A 74 -3.93 -21.42 2.86
CA GLN A 74 -2.78 -21.47 3.75
C GLN A 74 -3.17 -22.01 5.13
N LYS A 75 -4.29 -21.54 5.70
CA LYS A 75 -4.85 -22.06 6.96
C LYS A 75 -5.17 -23.55 6.88
N LYS A 76 -5.71 -24.04 5.75
CA LYS A 76 -6.00 -25.47 5.56
C LYS A 76 -4.71 -26.30 5.52
N GLN A 77 -3.69 -25.85 4.78
CA GLN A 77 -2.40 -26.53 4.71
C GLN A 77 -1.74 -26.61 6.08
N THR A 78 -1.68 -25.50 6.83
CA THR A 78 -1.12 -25.48 8.19
C THR A 78 -1.86 -26.45 9.12
N ARG A 79 -3.19 -26.53 9.05
CA ARG A 79 -3.97 -27.47 9.86
C ARG A 79 -3.66 -28.93 9.52
N LEU A 80 -3.48 -29.24 8.24
CA LEU A 80 -3.12 -30.58 7.78
C LEU A 80 -1.73 -30.96 8.27
N GLU A 81 -0.76 -30.06 8.12
CA GLU A 81 0.62 -30.26 8.56
C GLU A 81 0.69 -30.53 10.07
N ILE A 82 -0.03 -29.73 10.89
CA ILE A 82 -0.12 -29.96 12.33
C ILE A 82 -0.73 -31.33 12.65
N ARG A 83 -1.76 -31.78 11.92
CA ARG A 83 -2.36 -33.11 12.12
C ARG A 83 -1.39 -34.23 11.78
N LEU A 84 -0.69 -34.13 10.66
CA LEU A 84 0.30 -35.13 10.24
C LEU A 84 1.43 -35.23 11.27
N ARG A 85 1.96 -34.09 11.70
CA ARG A 85 3.00 -34.03 12.73
C ARG A 85 2.55 -34.64 14.06
N LYS A 86 1.30 -34.38 14.47
CA LYS A 86 0.72 -35.01 15.67
C LYS A 86 0.57 -36.51 15.48
N ALA A 87 0.02 -36.97 14.36
CA ALA A 87 -0.17 -38.40 14.08
C ALA A 87 1.17 -39.16 14.07
N GLN A 88 2.21 -38.58 13.48
CA GLN A 88 3.55 -39.14 13.47
C GLN A 88 4.13 -39.23 14.88
N TYR A 89 4.03 -38.16 15.68
CA TYR A 89 4.43 -38.19 17.09
C TYR A 89 3.68 -39.27 17.89
N THR A 90 2.37 -39.42 17.70
CA THR A 90 1.60 -40.47 18.38
C THR A 90 2.07 -41.85 17.98
N PHE A 91 2.29 -42.09 16.67
CA PHE A 91 2.78 -43.35 16.14
C PHE A 91 4.14 -43.72 16.76
N ASP A 92 5.10 -42.79 16.75
CA ASP A 92 6.43 -42.98 17.32
C ASP A 92 6.33 -43.36 18.82
N VAL A 93 5.52 -42.64 19.61
CA VAL A 93 5.32 -42.94 21.03
C VAL A 93 4.69 -44.32 21.28
N THR A 94 3.77 -44.76 20.41
CA THR A 94 3.12 -46.07 20.54
C THR A 94 3.99 -47.25 20.10
N VAL A 95 4.91 -47.04 19.15
CA VAL A 95 5.80 -48.11 18.65
C VAL A 95 7.05 -48.27 19.52
N THR A 96 7.45 -47.23 20.24
CA THR A 96 8.63 -47.26 21.14
C THR A 96 8.30 -47.79 22.56
N LYS A 97 7.06 -48.22 22.82
CA LYS A 97 6.62 -48.89 24.06
C LYS A 97 6.38 -50.37 23.82
#